data_AF-A0A0F9RRE8-F1
#
_entry.id   AF-A0A0F9RRE8-F1
#
_cell.length_a   1.000
_cell.length_b   1.000
_cell.length_c   1.000
_cell.angle_alpha   90.00
_cell.angle_beta   90.00
_cell.angle_gamma   90.00
#
_symmetry.space_group_name_H-M   'P 1'
#
loop_
_entity.id
_entity.type
_entity.pdbx_description
1 polymer ?
#
loop_
_entity_poly.entity_id
_entity_poly.type
_entity_poly.pdbx_seq_one_letter_code
_entity_poly.pdbx_strand_id
1 'polypeptide(L)'
;MIKNACKNESFEKLVERISSEVDMYTWGSFQYTSAAVMYHILCALEEQHNRAHVLENFKIEIGSKITTMQSVLKKFKEATTVHIQEFYEEEETTKECEDAEQKLSSCKTVTDMFRFLEELAWDLWGAAPYIASFVFPGLNVTEVADSPVVGPMIKIEACGENYRIAACCWLLKSYGFVEDDEPFKGFST
;
A
#
# COMPACT_ATOMS: atom_id res chain seq x y z
N MET A 1 19.77 -0.74 -1.39
CA MET A 1 20.29 0.08 -2.51
C MET A 1 20.51 -0.81 -3.71
N ILE A 2 19.54 -0.90 -4.62
CA ILE A 2 19.72 -1.59 -5.90
C ILE A 2 20.43 -0.59 -6.84
N LYS A 3 21.67 -0.89 -7.22
CA LYS A 3 22.45 -0.07 -8.17
C LYS A 3 22.16 -0.55 -9.59
N ASN A 4 21.76 0.38 -10.46
CA ASN A 4 21.95 0.41 -11.92
C ASN A 4 22.24 -0.93 -12.61
N ALA A 5 21.20 -1.59 -13.14
CA ALA A 5 21.34 -2.53 -14.25
C ALA A 5 20.04 -2.55 -15.09
N CYS A 6 20.22 -2.43 -16.41
CA CYS A 6 19.23 -2.62 -17.48
C CYS A 6 18.12 -1.57 -17.63
N LYS A 7 18.41 -0.49 -18.36
CA LYS A 7 17.38 0.19 -19.15
C LYS A 7 16.94 -0.76 -20.27
N ASN A 8 15.65 -1.13 -20.30
CA ASN A 8 14.98 -1.98 -21.29
C ASN A 8 15.06 -3.51 -21.04
N GLU A 9 14.85 -3.95 -19.80
CA GLU A 9 14.55 -5.37 -19.52
C GLU A 9 13.10 -5.67 -19.98
N SER A 10 12.83 -6.88 -20.49
CA SER A 10 11.43 -7.26 -20.80
C SER A 10 10.65 -7.50 -19.51
N PHE A 11 9.33 -7.35 -19.56
CA PHE A 11 8.48 -7.54 -18.38
C PHE A 11 8.70 -8.93 -17.74
N GLU A 12 8.84 -9.99 -18.53
CA GLU A 12 9.05 -11.35 -18.02
C GLU A 12 10.39 -11.50 -17.29
N LYS A 13 11.46 -10.90 -17.83
CA LYS A 13 12.78 -10.93 -17.18
C LYS A 13 12.80 -10.11 -15.90
N LEU A 14 12.10 -8.98 -15.90
CA LEU A 14 11.92 -8.14 -14.73
C LEU A 14 11.18 -8.90 -13.61
N VAL A 15 10.10 -9.59 -13.96
CA VAL A 15 9.33 -10.45 -13.05
C VAL A 15 10.22 -11.57 -12.50
N GLU A 16 10.97 -12.27 -13.34
CA GLU A 16 11.86 -13.37 -12.92
C GLU A 16 12.93 -12.87 -11.94
N ARG A 17 13.61 -11.78 -12.28
CA ARG A 17 14.63 -11.17 -11.42
C ARG A 17 14.06 -10.75 -10.07
N ILE A 18 12.99 -9.95 -10.06
CA ILE A 18 12.41 -9.43 -8.81
C ILE A 18 11.86 -10.57 -7.96
N SER A 19 11.20 -11.56 -8.56
CA SER A 19 10.69 -12.72 -7.82
C SER A 19 11.80 -13.55 -7.18
N SER A 20 13.03 -13.50 -7.70
CA SER A 20 14.20 -14.16 -7.11
C SER A 20 14.91 -13.35 -6.01
N GLU A 21 14.70 -12.02 -5.99
CA GLU A 21 15.36 -11.08 -5.08
C GLU A 21 14.49 -10.72 -3.86
N VAL A 22 13.17 -10.79 -4.00
CA VAL A 22 12.24 -10.47 -2.91
C VAL A 22 12.14 -11.65 -1.96
N ASP A 23 12.55 -11.43 -0.71
CA ASP A 23 12.44 -12.43 0.34
C ASP A 23 10.96 -12.76 0.61
N MET A 24 10.66 -14.05 0.75
CA MET A 24 9.37 -14.48 1.29
C MET A 24 9.17 -13.79 2.64
N TYR A 25 7.97 -13.25 2.90
CA TYR A 25 7.61 -12.52 4.14
C TYR A 25 8.17 -11.09 4.28
N THR A 26 8.68 -10.46 3.21
CA THR A 26 9.19 -9.08 3.27
C THR A 26 8.17 -8.10 3.90
N TRP A 27 6.87 -8.28 3.62
CA TRP A 27 5.78 -7.44 4.13
C TRP A 27 4.92 -8.10 5.20
N GLY A 28 5.44 -9.14 5.89
CA GLY A 28 4.72 -9.86 6.92
C GLY A 28 4.27 -11.24 6.44
N SER A 29 2.96 -11.52 6.43
CA SER A 29 2.41 -12.84 6.08
C SER A 29 2.77 -13.31 4.66
N PHE A 30 2.78 -14.64 4.42
CA PHE A 30 3.01 -15.21 3.08
C PHE A 30 2.02 -14.67 2.04
N GLN A 31 0.83 -14.28 2.49
CA GLN A 31 -0.23 -13.74 1.65
C GLN A 31 0.18 -12.43 0.96
N TYR A 32 1.11 -11.66 1.54
CA TYR A 32 1.61 -10.41 0.94
C TYR A 32 2.82 -10.59 0.03
N THR A 33 3.34 -11.81 -0.13
CA THR A 33 4.53 -12.04 -0.97
C THR A 33 4.32 -11.56 -2.42
N SER A 34 3.17 -11.89 -3.03
CA SER A 34 2.89 -11.41 -4.39
C SER A 34 2.56 -9.91 -4.45
N ALA A 35 2.10 -9.31 -3.36
CA ALA A 35 1.95 -7.85 -3.26
C ALA A 35 3.33 -7.16 -3.25
N ALA A 36 4.27 -7.65 -2.44
CA ALA A 36 5.63 -7.13 -2.36
C ALA A 36 6.38 -7.28 -3.71
N VAL A 37 6.27 -8.44 -4.37
CA VAL A 37 6.84 -8.65 -5.71
C VAL A 37 6.25 -7.66 -6.71
N MET A 38 4.93 -7.53 -6.76
CA MET A 38 4.26 -6.59 -7.67
C MET A 38 4.67 -5.14 -7.40
N TYR A 39 4.78 -4.75 -6.13
CA TYR A 39 5.22 -3.43 -5.74
C TYR A 39 6.62 -3.10 -6.25
N HIS A 40 7.57 -4.02 -6.10
CA HIS A 40 8.93 -3.83 -6.60
C HIS A 40 8.97 -3.78 -8.13
N ILE A 41 8.10 -4.53 -8.82
CA ILE A 41 7.94 -4.44 -10.28
C ILE A 41 7.47 -3.03 -10.67
N LEU A 42 6.43 -2.49 -10.02
CA LEU A 42 5.94 -1.15 -10.31
C LEU A 42 7.02 -0.08 -10.06
N CYS A 43 7.80 -0.21 -8.98
CA CYS A 43 8.93 0.67 -8.71
C CYS A 43 9.98 0.61 -9.83
N ALA A 44 10.38 -0.59 -10.24
CA ALA A 44 11.36 -0.77 -11.31
C ALA A 44 10.86 -0.27 -12.67
N LEU A 45 9.58 -0.44 -12.98
CA LEU A 45 8.98 0.09 -14.21
C LEU A 45 8.90 1.61 -14.20
N GLU A 46 8.61 2.24 -13.06
CA GLU A 46 8.69 3.70 -12.93
C GLU A 46 10.12 4.20 -13.17
N GLU A 47 11.13 3.51 -12.64
CA GLU A 47 12.55 3.84 -12.89
C GLU A 47 12.97 3.66 -14.36
N GLN A 48 12.44 2.65 -15.05
CA GLN A 48 12.77 2.38 -16.46
C GLN A 48 12.06 3.31 -17.45
N HIS A 49 10.79 3.65 -17.16
CA HIS A 49 9.94 4.38 -18.09
C HIS A 49 9.53 5.74 -17.52
N ASN A 50 8.62 5.73 -16.54
CA ASN A 50 8.17 6.83 -15.68
C ASN A 50 6.83 6.41 -15.03
N ARG A 51 6.34 7.23 -14.11
CA ARG A 51 5.05 7.03 -13.43
C ARG A 51 3.84 6.95 -14.37
N ALA A 52 3.76 7.82 -15.38
CA ALA A 52 2.61 7.87 -16.27
C ALA A 52 2.46 6.56 -17.06
N HIS A 53 3.57 5.98 -17.49
CA HIS A 53 3.61 4.67 -18.12
C HIS A 53 3.06 3.57 -17.20
N VAL A 54 3.44 3.57 -15.92
CA VAL A 54 2.92 2.59 -14.94
C VAL A 54 1.42 2.77 -14.73
N LEU A 55 0.94 4.01 -14.55
CA LEU A 55 -0.49 4.28 -14.38
C LEU A 55 -1.33 3.75 -15.57
N GLU A 56 -0.87 4.00 -16.80
CA GLU A 56 -1.56 3.59 -18.03
C GLU A 56 -1.57 2.06 -18.21
N ASN A 57 -0.41 1.40 -18.08
CA ASN A 57 -0.30 -0.04 -18.37
C ASN A 57 -0.96 -0.91 -17.31
N PHE A 58 -0.97 -0.46 -16.05
CA PHE A 58 -1.60 -1.19 -14.95
C PHE A 58 -3.01 -0.70 -14.60
N LYS A 59 -3.60 0.18 -15.45
CA LYS A 59 -4.97 0.70 -15.27
C LYS A 59 -5.21 1.27 -13.87
N ILE A 60 -4.21 1.99 -13.36
CA ILE A 60 -4.29 2.68 -12.07
C ILE A 60 -4.80 4.09 -12.34
N GLU A 61 -6.05 4.34 -11.98
CA GLU A 61 -6.69 5.63 -12.12
C GLU A 61 -6.62 6.39 -10.80
N ILE A 62 -6.11 7.61 -10.84
CA ILE A 62 -6.18 8.55 -9.72
C ILE A 62 -6.92 9.80 -10.18
N GLY A 63 -7.65 10.45 -9.28
CA GLY A 63 -8.30 11.71 -9.60
C GLY A 63 -7.30 12.81 -9.94
N SER A 64 -7.80 13.87 -10.58
CA SER A 64 -6.98 15.02 -11.04
C SER A 64 -6.35 15.85 -9.91
N LYS A 65 -6.70 15.58 -8.66
CA LYS A 65 -6.19 16.30 -7.48
C LYS A 65 -5.60 15.31 -6.49
N ILE A 66 -4.39 15.60 -6.03
CA ILE A 66 -3.75 14.91 -4.92
C ILE A 66 -4.00 15.74 -3.65
N THR A 67 -4.44 15.09 -2.58
CA THR A 67 -4.74 15.75 -1.32
C THR A 67 -3.44 16.16 -0.62
N THR A 68 -3.41 17.36 -0.02
CA THR A 68 -2.26 17.81 0.77
C THR A 68 -2.12 17.00 2.06
N MET A 69 -0.89 16.81 2.56
CA MET A 69 -0.64 16.05 3.79
C MET A 69 -1.48 16.52 4.98
N GLN A 70 -1.66 17.85 5.15
CA GLN A 70 -2.52 18.39 6.21
C GLN A 70 -3.98 17.95 6.08
N SER A 71 -4.52 17.92 4.87
CA SER A 71 -5.89 17.44 4.65
C SER A 71 -6.00 15.92 4.73
N VAL A 72 -4.96 15.17 4.37
CA VAL A 72 -4.90 13.71 4.57
C VAL A 72 -4.96 13.41 6.06
N LEU A 73 -4.09 14.04 6.86
CA LEU A 73 -4.06 13.89 8.32
C LEU A 73 -5.40 14.23 8.96
N LYS A 74 -6.02 15.34 8.55
CA LYS A 74 -7.33 15.75 9.08
C LYS A 74 -8.38 14.67 8.81
N LYS A 75 -8.52 14.23 7.55
CA LYS A 75 -9.52 13.22 7.16
C LYS A 75 -9.28 11.88 7.83
N PHE A 76 -8.01 11.45 7.90
CA PHE A 76 -7.64 10.21 8.59
C PHE A 76 -8.05 10.27 10.06
N LYS A 77 -7.66 11.32 10.79
CA LYS A 77 -8.01 11.48 12.21
C LYS A 77 -9.53 11.51 12.42
N GLU A 78 -10.26 12.29 11.61
CA GLU A 78 -11.72 12.36 11.69
C GLU A 78 -12.37 10.99 11.46
N ALA A 79 -11.99 10.28 10.40
CA ALA A 79 -12.58 8.99 10.06
C ALA A 79 -12.21 7.89 11.07
N THR A 80 -10.96 7.88 11.54
CA THR A 80 -10.47 6.88 12.49
C THR A 80 -11.02 7.12 13.90
N THR A 81 -11.20 8.36 14.34
CA THR A 81 -11.87 8.67 15.61
C THR A 81 -13.30 8.13 15.62
N VAL A 82 -14.07 8.31 14.53
CA VAL A 82 -15.41 7.73 14.42
C VAL A 82 -15.37 6.21 14.53
N HIS A 83 -14.42 5.56 13.86
CA HIS A 83 -14.27 4.11 13.93
C HIS A 83 -13.93 3.61 15.34
N ILE A 84 -13.03 4.29 16.06
CA ILE A 84 -12.72 3.95 17.46
C ILE A 84 -13.98 4.09 18.32
N GLN A 85 -14.71 5.20 18.21
CA GLN A 85 -15.90 5.47 19.03
C GLN A 85 -17.04 4.46 18.78
N GLU A 86 -17.21 3.98 17.54
CA GLU A 86 -18.23 2.97 17.21
C GLU A 86 -17.90 1.56 17.75
N PHE A 87 -16.62 1.23 17.94
CA PHE A 87 -16.21 -0.12 18.37
C PHE A 87 -16.00 -0.27 19.88
N TYR A 88 -15.87 0.84 20.61
CA TYR A 88 -15.55 0.87 22.05
C TYR A 88 -16.68 1.50 22.88
N GLU A 89 -17.92 1.01 22.71
CA GLU A 89 -19.14 1.55 23.38
C GLU A 89 -19.23 1.24 24.89
N GLU A 90 -18.37 0.39 25.47
CA GLU A 90 -18.47 -0.06 26.88
C GLU A 90 -17.44 0.59 27.83
N GLU A 91 -17.84 0.88 29.08
CA GLU A 91 -17.01 1.57 30.11
C GLU A 91 -15.61 0.95 30.30
N GLU A 92 -15.46 -0.36 30.15
CA GLU A 92 -14.20 -1.10 30.32
C GLU A 92 -13.16 -0.78 29.22
N THR A 93 -13.61 -0.22 28.09
CA THR A 93 -12.78 0.13 26.93
C THR A 93 -12.40 1.61 26.83
N THR A 94 -12.86 2.44 27.78
CA THR A 94 -12.63 3.89 27.79
C THR A 94 -11.13 4.25 27.76
N LYS A 95 -10.30 3.52 28.50
CA LYS A 95 -8.86 3.80 28.56
C LYS A 95 -8.14 3.41 27.26
N GLU A 96 -8.52 2.29 26.64
CA GLU A 96 -7.96 1.86 25.36
C GLU A 96 -8.34 2.83 24.24
N CYS A 97 -9.57 3.35 24.28
CA CYS A 97 -10.05 4.41 23.41
C CYS A 97 -9.25 5.72 23.59
N GLU A 98 -9.06 6.19 24.83
CA GLU A 98 -8.26 7.38 25.13
C GLU A 98 -6.79 7.24 24.67
N ASP A 99 -6.17 6.07 24.91
CA ASP A 99 -4.81 5.78 24.49
C ASP A 99 -4.70 5.77 22.94
N ALA A 100 -5.69 5.20 22.24
CA ALA A 100 -5.75 5.19 20.79
C ALA A 100 -5.95 6.60 20.20
N GLU A 101 -6.86 7.40 20.77
CA GLU A 101 -7.08 8.79 20.35
C GLU A 101 -5.83 9.65 20.58
N GLN A 102 -5.11 9.43 21.68
CA GLN A 102 -3.85 10.13 21.95
C GLN A 102 -2.78 9.77 20.90
N LYS A 103 -2.61 8.49 20.58
CA LYS A 103 -1.67 8.04 19.53
C LYS A 103 -2.06 8.60 18.17
N LEU A 104 -3.35 8.56 17.81
CA LEU A 104 -3.90 9.11 16.58
C LEU A 104 -3.60 10.62 16.46
N SER A 105 -3.76 11.37 17.56
CA SER A 105 -3.45 12.81 17.60
C SER A 105 -1.98 13.10 17.28
N SER A 106 -1.07 12.19 17.60
CA SER A 106 0.38 12.34 17.40
C SER A 106 0.85 12.08 15.96
N CYS A 107 0.02 11.45 15.12
CA CYS A 107 0.35 11.16 13.72
C CYS A 107 0.62 12.44 12.93
N LYS A 108 1.72 12.45 12.15
CA LYS A 108 2.19 13.58 11.33
C LYS A 108 2.49 13.21 9.88
N THR A 109 2.67 11.92 9.59
CA THR A 109 3.04 11.40 8.27
C THR A 109 2.18 10.21 7.90
N VAL A 110 2.21 9.79 6.63
CA VAL A 110 1.57 8.54 6.21
C VAL A 110 2.24 7.32 6.87
N THR A 111 3.55 7.36 7.12
CA THR A 111 4.25 6.33 7.90
C THR A 111 3.67 6.17 9.30
N ASP A 112 3.36 7.28 9.99
CA ASP A 112 2.72 7.22 11.31
C ASP A 112 1.32 6.58 11.23
N MET A 113 0.57 6.84 10.15
CA MET A 113 -0.75 6.23 9.93
C MET A 113 -0.65 4.71 9.77
N PHE A 114 0.31 4.21 8.98
CA PHE A 114 0.52 2.77 8.84
C PHE A 114 0.84 2.11 10.17
N ARG A 115 1.79 2.67 10.94
CA ARG A 115 2.15 2.16 12.28
C ARG A 115 0.97 2.16 13.23
N PHE A 116 0.17 3.23 13.19
CA PHE A 116 -1.04 3.32 14.01
C PHE A 116 -2.03 2.20 13.68
N LEU A 117 -2.29 1.94 12.40
CA LEU A 117 -3.20 0.87 11.97
C LEU A 117 -2.63 -0.51 12.29
N GLU A 118 -1.32 -0.73 12.10
CA GLU A 118 -0.62 -1.96 12.48
C GLU A 118 -0.79 -2.25 13.99
N GLU A 119 -0.60 -1.24 14.86
CA GLU A 119 -0.79 -1.37 16.30
C GLU A 119 -2.24 -1.70 16.69
N LEU A 120 -3.22 -1.33 15.86
CA LEU A 120 -4.63 -1.71 16.00
C LEU A 120 -4.97 -3.05 15.32
N ALA A 121 -3.96 -3.85 14.97
CA ALA A 121 -4.10 -5.14 14.31
C ALA A 121 -4.86 -5.08 12.97
N TRP A 122 -4.83 -3.93 12.29
CA TRP A 122 -5.27 -3.89 10.89
C TRP A 122 -4.29 -4.67 10.03
N ASP A 123 -4.84 -5.32 9.01
CA ASP A 123 -4.05 -5.98 7.98
C ASP A 123 -3.63 -4.98 6.88
N LEU A 124 -2.69 -5.38 6.02
CA LEU A 124 -2.21 -4.49 4.95
C LEU A 124 -3.25 -4.34 3.83
N TRP A 125 -4.12 -5.35 3.63
CA TRP A 125 -5.26 -5.29 2.69
C TRP A 125 -6.21 -4.14 3.01
N GLY A 126 -6.46 -3.86 4.28
CA GLY A 126 -7.27 -2.76 4.74
C GLY A 126 -6.49 -1.45 4.83
N ALA A 127 -5.30 -1.48 5.43
CA ALA A 127 -4.54 -0.26 5.73
C ALA A 127 -4.12 0.52 4.48
N ALA A 128 -3.54 -0.16 3.48
CA ALA A 128 -2.98 0.53 2.32
C ALA A 128 -4.06 1.22 1.45
N PRO A 129 -5.17 0.55 1.06
CA PRO A 129 -6.24 1.21 0.32
C PRO A 129 -6.95 2.31 1.13
N TYR A 130 -7.11 2.11 2.45
CA TYR A 130 -7.73 3.11 3.32
C TYR A 130 -6.93 4.41 3.32
N ILE A 131 -5.63 4.34 3.59
CA ILE A 131 -4.72 5.50 3.56
C ILE A 131 -4.67 6.12 2.15
N ALA A 132 -4.47 5.29 1.12
CA ALA A 132 -4.36 5.77 -0.26
C ALA A 132 -5.62 6.53 -0.73
N SER A 133 -6.81 6.14 -0.27
CA SER A 133 -8.07 6.82 -0.60
C SER A 133 -8.12 8.28 -0.11
N PHE A 134 -7.45 8.60 0.99
CA PHE A 134 -7.36 9.98 1.49
C PHE A 134 -6.40 10.82 0.65
N VAL A 135 -5.31 10.22 0.18
CA VAL A 135 -4.27 10.88 -0.63
C VAL A 135 -4.73 11.09 -2.07
N PHE A 136 -5.38 10.10 -2.66
CA PHE A 136 -5.79 10.06 -4.06
C PHE A 136 -7.32 9.96 -4.18
N PRO A 137 -8.06 11.08 -4.06
CA PRO A 137 -9.49 11.11 -4.34
C PRO A 137 -9.81 10.50 -5.71
N GLY A 138 -10.77 9.58 -5.76
CA GLY A 138 -11.11 8.88 -7.01
C GLY A 138 -10.12 7.80 -7.43
N LEU A 139 -9.26 7.33 -6.51
CA LEU A 139 -8.43 6.16 -6.73
C LEU A 139 -9.30 4.96 -7.14
N ASN A 140 -8.99 4.42 -8.31
CA ASN A 140 -9.54 3.19 -8.82
C ASN A 140 -8.39 2.34 -9.38
N VAL A 141 -8.22 1.15 -8.80
CA VAL A 141 -7.25 0.16 -9.27
C VAL A 141 -8.07 -1.01 -9.78
N THR A 142 -8.26 -1.07 -11.09
CA THR A 142 -9.07 -2.12 -11.73
C THR A 142 -8.16 -3.23 -12.29
N GLU A 143 -8.76 -4.41 -12.52
CA GLU A 143 -8.15 -5.72 -12.80
C GLU A 143 -6.78 -5.78 -13.48
N VAL A 144 -6.11 -6.89 -13.13
CA VAL A 144 -4.77 -7.32 -13.53
C VAL A 144 -4.55 -7.28 -15.04
N ALA A 145 -3.96 -6.19 -15.55
CA ALA A 145 -3.52 -6.15 -16.94
C ALA A 145 -2.33 -7.09 -17.17
N ASP A 146 -1.34 -7.07 -16.25
CA ASP A 146 -0.12 -7.88 -16.33
C ASP A 146 0.21 -8.48 -14.95
N SER A 147 -0.03 -9.78 -14.82
CA SER A 147 0.20 -10.55 -13.58
C SER A 147 1.64 -11.07 -13.52
N PRO A 148 2.44 -10.76 -12.49
CA PRO A 148 3.71 -11.45 -12.26
C PRO A 148 3.54 -12.92 -11.86
N VAL A 149 2.34 -13.30 -11.39
CA VAL A 149 2.06 -14.67 -10.99
C VAL A 149 1.79 -15.53 -12.22
N VAL A 150 2.63 -16.54 -12.41
CA VAL A 150 2.45 -17.61 -13.40
C VAL A 150 1.55 -18.70 -12.79
N GLY A 151 0.49 -19.07 -13.52
CA GLY A 151 -0.41 -20.16 -13.14
C GLY A 151 -1.77 -20.09 -13.84
N PRO A 152 -2.71 -20.97 -13.46
CA PRO A 152 -4.08 -20.93 -13.97
C PRO A 152 -4.73 -19.58 -13.70
N MET A 153 -5.64 -19.13 -14.57
CA MET A 153 -6.33 -17.83 -14.44
C MET A 153 -6.94 -17.60 -13.06
N ILE A 154 -7.49 -18.64 -12.43
CA ILE A 154 -8.06 -18.55 -11.07
C ILE A 154 -7.03 -18.12 -10.01
N LYS A 155 -5.77 -18.52 -10.16
CA LYS A 155 -4.68 -18.12 -9.27
C LYS A 155 -4.27 -16.66 -9.53
N ILE A 156 -4.30 -16.25 -10.80
CA ILE A 156 -4.01 -14.87 -11.22
C ILE A 156 -5.07 -13.93 -10.66
N GLU A 157 -6.35 -14.28 -10.82
CA GLU A 157 -7.49 -13.54 -10.28
C GLU A 157 -7.47 -13.49 -8.75
N ALA A 158 -7.12 -14.60 -8.09
CA ALA A 158 -6.99 -14.65 -6.63
C ALA A 158 -5.88 -13.72 -6.09
N CYS A 159 -4.92 -13.30 -6.93
CA CYS A 159 -3.90 -12.32 -6.55
C CYS A 159 -4.32 -10.87 -6.79
N GLY A 160 -5.54 -10.62 -7.29
CA GLY A 160 -6.03 -9.28 -7.62
C GLY A 160 -5.93 -8.29 -6.45
N GLU A 161 -6.34 -8.69 -5.25
CA GLU A 161 -6.23 -7.84 -4.05
C GLU A 161 -4.78 -7.54 -3.68
N ASN A 162 -3.85 -8.46 -3.93
CA ASN A 162 -2.42 -8.21 -3.69
C ASN A 162 -1.85 -7.18 -4.66
N TYR A 163 -2.30 -7.17 -5.91
CA TYR A 163 -1.91 -6.14 -6.87
C TYR A 163 -2.53 -4.79 -6.54
N ARG A 164 -3.75 -4.78 -6.02
CA ARG A 164 -4.39 -3.57 -5.51
C ARG A 164 -3.63 -2.98 -4.33
N ILE A 165 -3.21 -3.79 -3.34
CA ILE A 165 -2.32 -3.31 -2.27
C ILE A 165 -1.03 -2.75 -2.87
N ALA A 166 -0.38 -3.52 -3.74
CA ALA A 166 0.91 -3.15 -4.32
C ALA A 166 0.85 -1.79 -5.02
N ALA A 167 -0.22 -1.56 -5.79
CA ALA A 167 -0.49 -0.28 -6.44
C ALA A 167 -0.70 0.86 -5.43
N CYS A 168 -1.43 0.62 -4.34
CA CYS A 168 -1.63 1.61 -3.28
C CYS A 168 -0.31 1.99 -2.59
N CYS A 169 0.49 0.99 -2.19
CA CYS A 169 1.81 1.20 -1.58
C CYS A 169 2.78 1.91 -2.55
N TRP A 170 2.80 1.49 -3.82
CA TRP A 170 3.59 2.12 -4.86
C TRP A 170 3.20 3.58 -5.06
N LEU A 171 1.91 3.90 -5.17
CA LEU A 171 1.44 5.28 -5.31
C LEU A 171 1.92 6.17 -4.15
N LEU A 172 1.77 5.69 -2.91
CA LEU A 172 2.18 6.45 -1.72
C LEU A 172 3.68 6.75 -1.72
N LYS A 173 4.52 5.80 -2.14
CA LYS A 173 5.96 6.03 -2.30
C LYS A 173 6.29 6.92 -3.49
N SER A 174 5.72 6.61 -4.65
CA SER A 174 5.96 7.29 -5.91
C SER A 174 5.65 8.79 -5.85
N TYR A 175 4.62 9.17 -5.09
CA TYR A 175 4.27 10.57 -4.82
C TYR A 175 4.94 11.18 -3.58
N GLY A 176 5.85 10.45 -2.93
CA GLY A 176 6.66 10.96 -1.82
C GLY A 176 5.92 11.10 -0.48
N PHE A 177 4.80 10.40 -0.30
CA PHE A 177 4.11 10.32 1.00
C PHE A 177 4.78 9.31 1.95
N VAL A 178 5.52 8.36 1.37
CA VAL A 178 6.33 7.35 2.06
C VAL A 178 7.74 7.37 1.44
N GLU A 179 8.78 7.41 2.27
CA GLU A 179 10.18 7.51 1.81
C GLU A 179 10.79 6.14 1.48
N ASP A 180 10.58 5.15 2.36
CA ASP A 180 11.11 3.80 2.25
C ASP A 180 10.02 2.73 2.40
N ASP A 181 10.40 1.46 2.25
CA ASP A 181 9.44 0.35 2.23
C ASP A 181 9.09 -0.15 3.64
N GLU A 182 9.70 0.44 4.67
CA GLU A 182 9.55 0.00 6.06
C GLU A 182 8.11 0.05 6.57
N PRO A 183 7.28 1.07 6.25
CA PRO A 183 5.90 1.15 6.72
C PRO A 183 4.99 0.07 6.16
N PHE A 184 5.43 -0.74 5.20
CA PHE A 184 4.65 -1.84 4.62
C PHE A 184 5.01 -3.20 5.24
N LYS A 185 5.99 -3.24 6.16
CA LYS A 185 6.42 -4.46 6.85
C LYS A 185 5.66 -4.66 8.16
N GLY A 186 5.78 -5.85 8.74
CA GLY A 186 5.26 -6.14 10.08
C GLY A 186 3.78 -6.56 10.13
N PHE A 187 3.00 -6.25 9.09
CA PHE A 187 1.59 -6.60 9.02
C PHE A 187 1.32 -8.11 9.09
N SER A 188 0.56 -8.52 10.10
CA SER A 188 -0.06 -9.84 10.17
C SER A 188 -1.33 -9.90 9.32
N THR A 189 -1.80 -11.13 9.08
CA THR A 189 -3.10 -11.45 8.46
C THR A 189 -3.99 -12.09 9.49
#